data_AF-A0A842LT23-F1
#
_entry.id   AF-A0A842LT23-F1
#
_cell.length_a   1.000
_cell.length_b   1.000
_cell.length_c   1.000
_cell.angle_alpha   90.00
_cell.angle_beta   90.00
_cell.angle_gamma   90.00
#
_symmetry.space_group_name_H-M   'P 1'
#
loop_
_entity.id
_entity.type
_entity.pdbx_description
1 polymer ?
#
loop_
_entity_poly.entity_id
_entity_poly.type
_entity_poly.pdbx_seq_one_letter_code
_entity_poly.pdbx_strand_id
1 'polypeptide(L)'
;MNIFLEDCVDIDGRPSPATVIMGGSISHVSILSLPAEDSLEDKVFQLILNNKDISITEIAKILNTKPSSVRSAILRLKKKGLISTNESKRTSPEQK
;
A
#
# COMPACT_ATOMS: atom_id res chain seq x y z
N MET A 1 16.12 -16.06 -25.24
CA MET A 1 15.17 -15.54 -24.24
C MET A 1 14.23 -16.68 -23.91
N ASN A 2 14.16 -17.08 -22.64
CA ASN A 2 13.30 -18.19 -22.21
C ASN A 2 12.11 -17.57 -21.48
N ILE A 3 10.90 -17.87 -21.95
CA ILE A 3 9.66 -17.43 -21.30
C ILE A 3 9.11 -18.65 -20.56
N PHE A 4 8.96 -18.51 -19.25
CA PHE A 4 8.33 -19.51 -18.40
C PHE A 4 6.91 -19.02 -18.11
N LEU A 5 5.92 -19.86 -18.39
CA LEU A 5 4.54 -19.61 -17.98
C LEU A 5 4.21 -20.54 -16.83
N GLU A 6 3.58 -19.98 -15.82
CA GLU A 6 3.05 -20.71 -14.68
C GLU A 6 1.54 -20.51 -14.64
N ASP A 7 0.81 -21.55 -14.24
CA ASP A 7 -0.63 -21.45 -14.01
C ASP A 7 -0.87 -20.53 -12.82
N CYS A 8 -1.83 -19.61 -12.97
CA CYS A 8 -2.21 -18.71 -11.89
C CYS A 8 -3.52 -19.15 -11.25
N VAL A 9 -3.77 -18.71 -10.03
CA VAL A 9 -5.02 -18.95 -9.32
C VAL A 9 -5.82 -17.65 -9.32
N ASP A 10 -7.10 -17.72 -9.68
CA ASP A 10 -7.99 -16.56 -9.65
C ASP A 10 -8.41 -16.19 -8.22
N ILE A 11 -9.16 -15.10 -8.09
CA ILE A 11 -9.65 -14.60 -6.79
C ILE A 11 -10.60 -15.58 -6.08
N ASP A 12 -11.22 -16.51 -6.83
CA ASP A 12 -12.15 -17.52 -6.34
C ASP A 12 -11.43 -18.86 -6.07
N GLY A 13 -10.10 -18.88 -6.15
CA GLY A 13 -9.28 -20.07 -5.89
C GLY A 13 -9.23 -21.07 -7.04
N ARG A 14 -9.70 -20.71 -8.23
CA ARG A 14 -9.73 -21.61 -9.39
C ARG A 14 -8.43 -21.49 -10.19
N PRO A 15 -7.88 -22.62 -10.67
CA PRO A 15 -6.72 -22.60 -11.55
C PRO A 15 -7.12 -21.97 -12.90
N SER A 16 -6.33 -20.99 -13.34
CA SER A 16 -6.44 -20.34 -14.63
C SER A 16 -5.18 -20.68 -15.45
N PRO A 17 -5.30 -21.61 -16.42
CA PRO A 17 -4.14 -22.15 -17.11
C PRO A 17 -3.55 -21.14 -18.09
N ALA A 18 -2.23 -20.98 -18.07
CA ALA A 18 -1.53 -20.10 -18.99
C ALA A 18 -1.16 -20.88 -20.28
N THR A 19 -1.78 -20.54 -21.42
CA THR A 19 -1.55 -21.23 -22.71
C THR A 19 -0.81 -20.34 -23.71
N VAL A 20 0.22 -20.87 -24.36
CA VAL A 20 0.92 -20.23 -25.48
C VAL A 20 0.33 -20.71 -26.81
N ILE A 21 -0.08 -19.78 -27.66
CA ILE A 21 -0.51 -20.07 -29.02
C ILE A 21 0.69 -19.84 -29.96
N MET A 22 1.23 -20.92 -30.53
CA MET A 22 2.37 -20.86 -31.45
C MET A 22 2.02 -20.06 -32.70
N GLY A 23 2.88 -19.10 -33.08
CA GLY A 23 2.68 -18.23 -34.24
C GLY A 23 2.05 -16.86 -33.94
N GLY A 24 1.59 -16.62 -32.71
CA GLY A 24 1.19 -15.29 -32.24
C GLY A 24 2.38 -14.42 -31.82
N SER A 25 2.29 -13.11 -32.02
CA SER A 25 3.25 -12.14 -31.49
C SER A 25 2.66 -11.40 -30.29
N ILE A 26 3.39 -11.35 -29.18
CA ILE A 26 3.04 -10.48 -28.04
C ILE A 26 3.65 -9.11 -28.30
N SER A 27 2.82 -8.11 -28.57
CA SER A 27 3.27 -6.72 -28.79
C SER A 27 3.61 -6.00 -27.48
N HIS A 28 2.87 -6.27 -26.40
CA HIS A 28 3.13 -5.71 -25.06
C HIS A 28 2.52 -6.59 -23.96
N VAL A 29 3.28 -6.86 -22.90
CA VAL A 29 2.77 -7.36 -21.61
C VAL A 29 2.74 -6.20 -20.61
N SER A 30 1.55 -5.79 -20.17
CA SER A 30 1.38 -4.81 -19.08
C SER A 30 1.15 -5.56 -17.78
N ILE A 31 2.18 -5.69 -16.96
CA ILE A 31 2.07 -6.27 -15.61
C ILE A 31 1.43 -5.23 -14.71
N LEU A 32 0.12 -5.31 -14.53
CA LEU A 32 -0.58 -4.60 -13.46
C LEU A 32 -0.37 -5.45 -12.20
N SER A 33 0.57 -5.07 -11.35
CA SER A 33 0.76 -5.71 -10.05
C SER A 33 -0.60 -5.73 -9.33
N LEU A 34 -1.08 -6.93 -8.96
CA LEU A 34 -2.20 -7.06 -8.04
C LEU A 34 -1.89 -6.21 -6.80
N PRO A 35 -2.86 -5.43 -6.26
CA PRO A 35 -2.61 -4.62 -5.08
C PRO A 35 -2.17 -5.57 -3.98
N ALA A 36 -0.89 -5.51 -3.60
CA ALA A 36 -0.41 -6.14 -2.39
C ALA A 36 -1.34 -5.65 -1.27
N GLU A 37 -1.77 -6.54 -0.36
CA GLU A 37 -2.60 -6.10 0.76
C GLU A 37 -1.93 -4.89 1.41
N ASP A 38 -2.61 -3.74 1.34
CA ASP A 38 -2.03 -2.47 1.77
C ASP A 38 -1.55 -2.62 3.20
N SER A 39 -0.24 -2.47 3.40
CA SER A 39 0.34 -2.58 4.72
C SER A 39 -0.22 -1.46 5.60
N LEU A 40 -0.09 -1.59 6.92
CA LEU A 40 -0.47 -0.49 7.82
C LEU A 40 0.25 0.82 7.46
N GLU A 41 1.46 0.75 6.92
CA GLU A 41 2.17 1.94 6.44
C GLU A 41 1.50 2.58 5.23
N ASP A 42 1.06 1.77 4.26
CA ASP A 42 0.41 2.26 3.04
C ASP A 42 -0.93 2.91 3.38
N LYS A 43 -1.72 2.30 4.25
CA LYS A 43 -2.99 2.87 4.74
C LYS A 43 -2.79 4.18 5.49
N VAL A 44 -1.77 4.25 6.36
CA VAL A 44 -1.42 5.49 7.08
C VAL A 44 -0.96 6.57 6.11
N PHE A 45 -0.13 6.20 5.13
CA PHE A 45 0.37 7.13 4.11
C PHE A 45 -0.76 7.73 3.27
N GLN A 46 -1.69 6.89 2.80
CA GLN A 46 -2.87 7.33 2.05
C GLN A 46 -3.75 8.29 2.87
N LEU A 47 -3.97 8.02 4.16
CA LEU A 47 -4.78 8.89 5.01
C LEU A 47 -4.14 10.28 5.21
N ILE A 48 -2.81 10.34 5.36
CA ILE A 48 -2.06 11.60 5.48
C ILE A 48 -2.09 12.37 4.16
N LEU A 49 -1.92 11.70 3.02
CA LEU A 49 -1.99 12.35 1.70
C LEU A 49 -3.36 12.95 1.41
N ASN A 50 -4.42 12.23 1.74
CA ASN A 50 -5.79 12.66 1.46
C ASN A 50 -6.32 13.70 2.48
N ASN A 51 -5.68 13.81 3.65
CA ASN A 51 -6.14 14.70 4.72
C ASN A 51 -4.95 15.44 5.34
N LYS A 52 -4.82 16.73 5.03
CA LYS A 52 -3.66 17.56 5.40
C LYS A 52 -3.51 17.82 6.91
N ASP A 53 -4.57 17.65 7.69
CA ASP A 53 -4.62 17.98 9.12
C ASP A 53 -5.24 16.86 9.97
N ILE A 54 -5.00 15.60 9.60
CA ILE A 54 -5.51 14.44 10.35
C ILE A 54 -4.61 14.10 11.55
N SER A 55 -5.20 13.87 12.72
CA SER A 55 -4.46 13.50 13.93
C SER A 55 -4.14 12.00 14.00
N ILE A 56 -3.08 11.64 14.75
CA ILE A 56 -2.70 10.23 14.99
C ILE A 56 -3.85 9.44 15.64
N THR A 57 -4.60 10.08 16.54
CA THR A 57 -5.77 9.49 17.21
C THR A 57 -6.91 9.21 16.25
N GLU A 58 -7.13 10.07 15.26
CA GLU A 58 -8.15 9.85 14.23
C GLU A 58 -7.73 8.75 13.26
N ILE A 59 -6.47 8.75 12.80
CA ILE A 59 -5.92 7.66 11.98
C ILE A 59 -6.08 6.32 12.72
N ALA A 60 -5.76 6.29 14.02
CA ALA A 60 -5.89 5.09 14.84
C ALA A 60 -7.34 4.59 14.92
N LYS A 61 -8.32 5.51 15.04
CA LYS A 61 -9.74 5.16 15.03
C LYS A 61 -10.20 4.63 13.67
N ILE A 62 -9.82 5.29 12.58
CA ILE A 62 -10.20 4.90 11.21
C ILE A 62 -9.63 3.52 10.86
N LEU A 63 -8.37 3.27 11.22
CA LEU A 63 -7.69 2.01 10.95
C LEU A 63 -7.90 0.95 12.03
N ASN A 64 -8.76 1.22 13.03
CA ASN A 64 -9.03 0.37 14.18
C ASN A 64 -7.74 -0.24 14.81
N THR A 65 -6.76 0.62 15.07
CA THR A 65 -5.44 0.22 15.58
C THR A 65 -5.00 1.08 16.75
N LYS A 66 -3.90 0.71 17.41
CA LYS A 66 -3.36 1.47 18.53
C LYS A 66 -2.64 2.74 18.02
N PRO A 67 -2.78 3.89 18.69
CA PRO A 67 -2.02 5.10 18.35
C PRO A 67 -0.49 4.89 18.34
N SER A 68 0.02 3.96 19.16
CA SER A 68 1.43 3.56 19.13
C SER A 68 1.84 2.91 17.82
N SER A 69 0.99 2.05 17.24
CA SER A 69 1.24 1.42 15.94
C SER A 69 1.29 2.45 14.81
N VAL A 70 0.40 3.44 14.85
CA VAL A 70 0.39 4.57 13.89
C VAL A 70 1.66 5.41 14.03
N ARG A 71 2.08 5.74 15.27
CA ARG A 71 3.36 6.45 15.51
C ARG A 71 4.54 5.70 14.91
N SER A 72 4.61 4.39 15.11
CA SER A 72 5.66 3.56 14.53
C SER A 72 5.62 3.55 13.00
N ALA A 73 4.42 3.47 12.40
CA ALA A 73 4.27 3.56 10.95
C ALA A 73 4.73 4.91 10.40
N ILE A 74 4.34 6.02 11.02
CA ILE A 74 4.79 7.38 10.67
C ILE A 74 6.31 7.49 10.76
N LEU A 75 6.94 6.96 11.81
CA LEU A 75 8.40 6.96 11.93
C LEU A 75 9.09 6.21 10.79
N ARG A 76 8.54 5.06 10.38
CA ARG A 76 9.07 4.28 9.25
C ARG A 76 8.89 5.01 7.93
N LEU A 77 7.73 5.64 7.71
CA LEU A 77 7.47 6.48 6.53
C LEU A 77 8.43 7.69 6.45
N LYS A 78 8.73 8.34 7.60
CA LYS A 78 9.75 9.40 7.67
C LYS A 78 11.14 8.90 7.32
N LYS A 79 11.54 7.73 7.86
CA LYS A 79 12.84 7.12 7.57
C LYS A 79 12.99 6.78 6.08
N LYS A 80 11.88 6.44 5.41
CA LYS A 80 11.80 6.22 3.96
C LYS A 80 11.73 7.51 3.14
N GLY A 81 11.61 8.68 3.77
CA GLY A 81 11.49 9.97 3.08
C GLY A 81 10.11 10.21 2.43
N LEU A 82 9.11 9.38 2.73
CA LEU A 82 7.79 9.45 2.10
C LEU A 82 6.91 10.56 2.69
N ILE A 83 7.15 10.95 3.95
CA ILE A 83 6.44 12.04 4.61
C ILE A 83 7.44 13.01 5.25
N SER A 84 7.13 14.31 5.18
CA SER A 84 8.00 15.34 5.72
C SER A 84 7.85 15.49 7.25
N THR A 85 8.93 15.87 7.93
CA THR A 85 8.97 16.07 9.39
C THR A 85 7.93 17.08 9.89
N ASN A 86 7.56 18.04 9.04
CA ASN A 86 6.62 19.12 9.38
C ASN A 86 5.15 18.68 9.44
N GLU A 87 4.74 17.67 8.66
CA GLU A 87 3.36 17.15 8.67
C GLU A 87 3.01 16.51 10.02
N SER A 88 4.02 16.03 10.75
CA SER A 88 3.88 15.42 12.06
C SER A 88 3.85 16.42 13.23
N LYS A 89 4.16 17.71 13.01
CA LYS A 89 4.11 18.73 14.07
C LYS A 89 2.69 19.25 14.31
N ARG A 90 1.77 19.08 13.35
CA ARG A 90 0.36 19.48 13.48
C ARG A 90 -0.49 18.51 14.32
N THR A 91 0.05 17.35 14.67
CA THR A 91 -0.70 16.27 15.34
C THR A 91 -0.59 16.24 16.86
N SER A 92 -0.02 17.28 17.48
CA SER A 92 0.01 17.42 18.93
C SER A 92 -1.27 18.16 19.38
N PRO A 93 -2.11 17.57 20.24
CA PRO A 93 -3.22 18.31 20.83
C PRO A 93 -2.65 19.43 21.72
N GLU A 94 -3.10 20.64 21.47
CA GLU A 94 -2.93 21.81 22.32
C GLU A 94 -3.49 21.47 23.72
N GLN A 95 -2.60 21.32 24.71
CA GLN A 95 -3.00 21.20 26.11
C GLN A 95 -3.43 22.59 26.58
N LYS A 96 -4.70 22.73 26.98
CA LYS A 96 -5.18 23.82 27.81
C LYS A 96 -5.70 23.26 29.12
#